data_AF-A0A9D7MVM9-F1
#
_entry.id   AF-A0A9D7MVM9-F1
#
_cell.length_a   1.000
_cell.length_b   1.000
_cell.length_c   1.000
_cell.angle_alpha   90.00
_cell.angle_beta   90.00
_cell.angle_gamma   90.00
#
_symmetry.space_group_name_H-M   'P 1'
#
loop_
_entity.id
_entity.type
_entity.pdbx_description
1 polymer ?
#
loop_
_entity_poly.entity_id
_entity_poly.type
_entity_poly.pdbx_seq_one_letter_code
_entity_poly.pdbx_strand_id
1 'polypeptide(L)' 'MIADKVECLIFDKDIDDKLKKAAKEKFVDAKVICLPSLESPNSMLSDVEYMSEPFRLSELTEFVNNLFHHRTK' A
#
# COMPACT_ATOMS: atom_id res chain seq x y z
N MET A 1 -21.66 15.61 -6.28
CA MET A 1 -20.33 15.68 -5.65
C MET A 1 -19.67 14.34 -5.91
N ILE A 2 -18.62 14.29 -6.73
CA ILE A 2 -17.85 13.06 -6.90
C ILE A 2 -17.03 12.96 -5.61
N ALA A 3 -17.36 12.00 -4.75
CA ALA A 3 -16.48 11.68 -3.63
C ALA A 3 -15.18 11.16 -4.25
N ASP A 4 -14.05 11.80 -3.93
CA ASP A 4 -12.75 11.30 -4.34
C ASP A 4 -12.59 9.88 -3.78
N LYS A 5 -12.72 8.89 -4.66
CA LYS A 5 -12.57 7.48 -4.30
C LYS A 5 -11.09 7.20 -4.21
N VAL A 6 -10.60 7.02 -2.98
CA VAL A 6 -9.22 6.57 -2.75
C VAL A 6 -9.15 5.07 -3.05
N GLU A 7 -8.37 4.70 -4.06
CA GLU A 7 -8.21 3.30 -4.49
C GLU A 7 -6.98 2.62 -3.90
N CYS A 8 -5.99 3.41 -3.46
CA CYS A 8 -4.73 2.93 -2.90
C CYS A 8 -4.29 3.78 -1.71
N LEU A 9 -3.79 3.11 -0.67
CA LEU A 9 -3.08 3.72 0.44
C LEU A 9 -1.65 3.20 0.44
N ILE A 10 -0.67 4.10 0.49
CA ILE A 10 0.75 3.77 0.60
C ILE A 10 1.22 4.25 1.97
N PHE A 11 1.68 3.32 2.80
CA PHE A 11 2.18 3.58 4.14
C PHE A 11 3.69 3.40 4.18
N ASP A 12 4.37 4.45 4.63
CA ASP A 12 5.74 4.36 5.08
C ASP A 12 5.84 3.44 6.32
N LYS A 13 6.99 2.79 6.55
CA LYS A 13 7.22 1.98 7.76
C LYS A 13 7.02 2.80 9.05
N ASP A 14 7.32 4.09 9.02
CA ASP A 14 7.40 4.95 10.21
C ASP A 14 6.04 5.59 10.56
N ILE A 15 4.98 5.33 9.80
CA ILE A 15 3.65 5.85 10.11
C ILE A 15 3.03 5.15 11.33
N ASP A 16 2.40 5.94 12.20
CA ASP A 16 1.75 5.48 13.42
C ASP A 16 0.63 4.46 13.15
N ASP A 17 0.57 3.40 13.98
CA ASP A 17 -0.39 2.31 13.79
C ASP A 17 -1.84 2.74 14.00
N LYS A 18 -2.12 3.77 14.82
CA LYS A 18 -3.48 4.32 14.95
C LYS A 18 -3.89 5.05 13.67
N LEU A 19 -2.96 5.77 13.04
CA LEU A 19 -3.20 6.39 11.73
C LEU A 19 -3.43 5.34 10.65
N LYS A 20 -2.64 4.27 10.61
CA LYS A 20 -2.87 3.13 9.69
C LYS A 20 -4.27 2.56 9.87
N LYS A 21 -4.67 2.30 11.12
CA LYS A 21 -5.98 1.74 11.44
C LYS A 21 -7.11 2.68 11.02
N ALA A 22 -7.03 3.96 11.37
CA ALA A 22 -8.04 4.95 11.02
C ALA A 22 -8.17 5.13 9.49
N ALA A 23 -7.06 5.11 8.76
CA ALA A 23 -7.06 5.19 7.30
C ALA A 23 -7.69 3.93 6.66
N LYS A 24 -7.38 2.73 7.15
CA LYS A 24 -7.99 1.48 6.68
C LYS A 24 -9.49 1.43 6.96
N GLU A 25 -9.94 1.90 8.11
CA GLU A 25 -11.37 1.98 8.46
C GLU A 25 -12.12 3.02 7.61
N LYS A 26 -11.46 4.11 7.24
CA LYS A 26 -12.03 5.16 6.39
C LYS A 26 -12.10 4.76 4.90
N PHE A 27 -11.12 4.01 4.43
CA PHE A 27 -10.99 3.60 3.03
C PHE A 27 -10.95 2.07 2.91
N VAL A 28 -12.07 1.43 3.28
CA VAL A 28 -12.18 -0.03 3.39
C VAL A 28 -11.90 -0.76 2.08
N ASP A 29 -12.23 -0.15 0.94
CA ASP A 29 -12.03 -0.73 -0.39
C ASP A 29 -10.64 -0.41 -0.99
N ALA A 30 -9.83 0.41 -0.32
CA ALA A 30 -8.52 0.79 -0.83
C ALA A 30 -7.52 -0.34 -0.64
N LYS A 31 -6.74 -0.61 -1.68
CA LYS A 31 -5.59 -1.52 -1.56
C LYS A 31 -4.50 -0.86 -0.73
N VAL A 32 -3.83 -1.63 0.11
CA VAL A 32 -2.81 -1.11 1.02
C VAL A 32 -1.44 -1.60 0.60
N ILE A 33 -0.51 -0.66 0.44
CA ILE A 33 0.91 -0.92 0.20
C ILE A 33 1.68 -0.43 1.43
N CYS A 34 2.54 -1.27 1.99
CA CYS A 34 3.49 -0.91 3.04
C CYS A 34 4.91 -0.87 2.48
N LEU A 35 5.68 0.14 2.91
CA LEU A 35 7.07 0.34 2.50
C LEU A 35 8.03 0.02 3.66
N PRO A 36 8.29 -1.26 3.96
CA PRO A 36 9.21 -1.63 5.03
C PRO A 36 10.66 -1.31 4.65
N SER A 37 11.51 -1.17 5.67
CA SER A 37 12.96 -1.27 5.44
C SER A 37 13.37 -2.71 5.18
N LEU A 38 14.48 -2.90 4.46
CA LEU A 38 15.08 -4.22 4.18
C LEU A 38 15.23 -5.13 5.41
N GLU A 39 15.40 -4.56 6.61
CA GLU A 39 15.65 -5.30 7.85
C GLU A 39 14.40 -5.48 8.75
N SER A 40 13.22 -5.03 8.31
CA SER A 40 12.01 -5.14 9.12
C SER A 40 11.52 -6.60 9.24
N PRO A 41 11.12 -7.07 10.44
CA PRO A 41 10.64 -8.44 10.61
C PRO A 41 9.38 -8.70 9.76
N ASN A 42 9.39 -9.82 9.04
CA ASN A 42 8.39 -10.24 8.05
C ASN A 42 7.05 -10.70 8.68
N SER A 43 6.41 -9.91 9.54
CA SER A 43 4.99 -10.14 9.82
C SER A 43 4.16 -9.61 8.64
N MET A 44 4.15 -10.36 7.54
CA MET A 44 3.37 -10.03 6.35
C MET A 44 1.90 -10.35 6.62
N LEU A 45 1.05 -9.34 6.48
CA LEU A 45 -0.41 -9.49 6.51
C LEU A 45 -0.89 -9.91 5.12
N SER A 46 -1.85 -10.82 5.04
CA SER A 46 -2.36 -11.37 3.77
C SER A 46 -2.99 -10.33 2.85
N ASP A 47 -3.51 -9.24 3.42
CA ASP A 47 -4.30 -8.23 2.70
C ASP A 47 -3.50 -6.93 2.48
N VAL A 48 -2.18 -7.01 2.63
CA VAL A 48 -1.26 -5.89 2.49
C VAL A 48 -0.15 -6.28 1.52
N GLU A 49 0.10 -5.39 0.57
CA GLU A 49 1.17 -5.53 -0.41
C GLU A 49 2.41 -4.82 0.11
N TYR A 50 3.59 -5.39 -0.10
CA TYR A 50 4.83 -4.87 0.49
C TYR A 50 5.87 -4.56 -0.59
N MET A 51 6.54 -3.42 -0.45
CA MET A 51 7.63 -3.02 -1.32
C MET A 51 8.78 -2.48 -0.48
N SER A 52 9.90 -3.20 -0.43
CA SER A 52 11.03 -2.82 0.44
C SER A 52 11.82 -1.63 -0.10
N GLU A 53 12.25 -0.76 0.80
CA GLU A 53 13.17 0.34 0.50
C GLU A 53 14.65 -0.07 0.59
N PRO A 54 15.56 0.52 -0.22
CA PRO A 54 15.31 1.59 -1.19
C PRO A 54 14.76 1.06 -2.52
N PHE A 55 13.93 1.87 -3.18
CA PHE A 55 13.42 1.59 -4.53
C PHE A 55 13.48 2.83 -5.42
N ARG A 56 13.47 2.61 -6.73
CA ARG A 56 13.34 3.63 -7.78
C ARG A 56 11.86 3.97 -7.98
N LEU A 57 11.59 5.20 -8.41
CA LEU A 57 10.24 5.63 -8.79
C LEU A 57 9.63 4.77 -9.90
N SER A 58 10.45 4.25 -10.82
CA SER A 58 9.99 3.31 -11.85
C SER A 58 9.48 2.00 -11.25
N GLU A 59 10.14 1.48 -10.23
CA GLU A 59 9.74 0.24 -9.54
C GLU A 59 8.42 0.46 -8.79
N LEU A 60 8.23 1.60 -8.14
CA LEU A 60 6.95 1.95 -7.49
C LEU A 60 5.83 2.07 -8.52
N THR A 61 6.11 2.69 -9.67
CA THR A 61 5.15 2.86 -10.76
C THR A 61 4.72 1.50 -11.33
N GLU A 62 5.67 0.60 -11.58
CA GLU A 62 5.39 -0.76 -12.04
C GLU A 62 4.59 -1.55 -11.00
N PHE A 63 4.96 -1.44 -9.73
CA PHE A 63 4.26 -2.10 -8.63
C PHE A 63 2.80 -1.68 -8.54
N VAL A 64 2.53 -0.38 -8.51
CA VAL A 64 1.17 0.18 -8.49
C VAL A 64 0.40 -0.23 -9.76
N ASN A 65 1.04 -0.19 -10.94
CA ASN A 65 0.38 -0.61 -12.16
C ASN A 65 -0.03 -2.09 -12.11
N ASN A 66 0.87 -2.99 -11.70
CA ASN A 66 0.57 -4.41 -11.59
C ASN A 66 -0.59 -4.67 -10.62
N LEU A 67 -0.59 -3.96 -9.49
CA LEU A 67 -1.64 -4.04 -8.48
C LEU A 67 -3.04 -3.77 -9.06
N PHE A 68 -3.18 -2.84 -10.01
CA PHE A 68 -4.48 -2.48 -10.60
C PHE A 68 -4.77 -3.18 -11.95
N HIS A 69 -3.75 -3.62 -12.69
CA HIS A 69 -3.92 -4.21 -14.03
C HIS A 69 -4.10 -5.73 -14.06
N HIS A 70 -4.08 -6.44 -12.91
CA HIS A 70 -4.42 -7.87 -12.85
C HIS A 70 -5.91 -8.20 -13.11
N ARG A 71 -6.74 -7.23 -13.49
CA ARG A 71 -8.13 -7.44 -13.93
C ARG A 71 -8.26 -7.56 -15.46
N THR A 72 -7.53 -8.47 -16.09
CA THR A 72 -7.88 -8.97 -17.44
C THR A 72 -7.11 -10.25 -17.74
N LYS A 73 -7.67 -11.40 -17.34
CA LYS A 73 -7.63 -12.65 -18.11
C LYS A 73 -8.65 -13.62 -17.56
#